data_AF-A0A9E2Y203-F1
#
_entry.id   AF-A0A9E2Y203-F1
#
_cell.length_a   1.000
_cell.length_b   1.000
_cell.length_c   1.000
_cell.angle_alpha   90.00
_cell.angle_beta   90.00
_cell.angle_gamma   90.00
#
_symmetry.space_group_name_H-M   'P 1'
#
loop_
_entity.id
_entity.type
_entity.pdbx_description
1 polymer ?
#
loop_
_entity_poly.entity_id
_entity_poly.type
_entity_poly.pdbx_seq_one_letter_code
_entity_poly.pdbx_strand_id
1 'polypeptide(L)'
;MQPVVSEPRPTAAARAPSATPHHVYLIDGSGFIFRAYFARAKDPKAERFQRQSDGMATEVVMHFSNMLDKYLRDTDADHIAVIFDASGRSFRNEIYDQYKANRREMPDDLAPQLAHVRQAADAFGVCRIEMDGF
;
A
#
# COMPACT_ATOMS: atom_id res chain seq x y z
N MET A 1 26.04 -28.74 -3.67
CA MET A 1 25.16 -27.55 -3.49
C MET A 1 24.02 -28.02 -2.60
N GLN A 2 24.05 -27.71 -1.30
CA GLN A 2 23.01 -28.17 -0.36
C GLN A 2 21.80 -27.23 -0.43
N PRO A 3 20.57 -27.73 -0.31
CA PRO A 3 19.39 -26.89 -0.30
C PRO A 3 19.32 -26.14 1.03
N VAL A 4 19.28 -24.80 0.97
CA VAL A 4 18.95 -23.96 2.13
C VAL A 4 17.43 -24.03 2.31
N VAL A 5 16.99 -24.83 3.27
CA VAL A 5 15.60 -24.82 3.71
C VAL A 5 15.48 -23.66 4.70
N SER A 6 14.86 -22.55 4.28
CA SER A 6 14.50 -21.47 5.20
C SER A 6 13.48 -21.98 6.20
N GLU A 7 13.84 -22.02 7.47
CA GLU A 7 12.90 -22.30 8.55
C GLU A 7 11.83 -21.21 8.63
N PRO A 8 10.57 -21.56 8.95
CA PRO A 8 9.52 -20.58 9.15
C PRO A 8 9.87 -19.69 10.35
N ARG A 9 9.82 -18.37 10.13
CA ARG A 9 9.97 -17.35 11.17
C ARG A 9 9.00 -17.67 12.32
N PRO A 10 9.45 -17.66 13.59
CA PRO A 10 8.57 -17.97 14.71
C PRO A 10 7.37 -17.03 14.69
N THR A 11 6.16 -17.60 14.61
CA THR A 11 4.91 -16.89 14.83
C THR A 11 5.01 -16.23 16.19
N ALA A 12 4.92 -14.91 16.23
CA ALA A 12 5.05 -14.13 17.46
C ALA A 12 4.13 -14.72 18.54
N ALA A 13 4.73 -15.25 19.60
CA ALA A 13 4.00 -15.70 20.78
C ALA A 13 3.14 -14.53 21.27
N ALA A 14 1.87 -14.80 21.59
CA ALA A 14 0.95 -13.80 22.10
C ALA A 14 1.54 -13.16 23.37
N ARG A 15 1.96 -11.89 23.26
CA ARG A 15 2.43 -11.10 24.41
C ARG A 15 1.28 -10.98 25.41
N ALA A 16 1.60 -11.09 26.70
CA ALA A 16 0.67 -10.76 27.77
C ALA A 16 0.11 -9.33 27.56
N PRO A 17 -1.18 -9.07 27.86
CA PRO A 17 -1.76 -7.75 27.65
C PRO A 17 -0.98 -6.73 28.46
N SER A 18 -0.34 -5.78 27.75
CA SER A 18 0.35 -4.67 28.39
C SER A 18 -0.68 -3.77 29.06
N ALA A 19 -0.36 -3.28 30.26
CA ALA A 19 -1.22 -2.39 31.03
C ALA A 19 -1.43 -1.02 30.36
N THR A 20 -0.57 -0.66 29.40
CA THR A 20 -0.71 0.51 28.53
C THR A 20 -1.48 0.16 27.25
N PRO A 21 -2.47 0.96 26.85
CA PRO A 21 -3.16 0.76 25.58
C PRO A 21 -2.15 0.87 24.43
N HIS A 22 -2.16 -0.13 23.54
CA HIS A 22 -1.35 -0.08 22.33
C HIS A 22 -2.11 0.64 21.22
N HIS A 23 -1.47 1.64 20.62
CA HIS A 23 -2.03 2.38 19.49
C HIS A 23 -1.65 1.70 18.17
N VAL A 24 -2.67 1.36 17.38
CA VAL A 24 -2.51 0.73 16.06
C VAL A 24 -3.02 1.67 14.99
N TYR A 25 -2.17 1.98 14.02
CA TYR A 25 -2.52 2.80 12.87
C TYR A 25 -2.68 1.92 11.63
N LEU A 26 -3.87 1.96 11.04
CA LEU A 26 -4.19 1.25 9.80
C LEU A 26 -4.32 2.27 8.67
N ILE A 27 -3.44 2.16 7.70
CA ILE A 27 -3.38 3.06 6.53
C ILE A 27 -4.14 2.39 5.39
N ASP A 28 -5.15 3.08 4.83
CA ASP A 28 -5.78 2.66 3.57
C ASP A 28 -4.84 2.96 2.40
N GLY A 29 -4.12 1.93 1.94
CA GLY A 29 -3.16 2.02 0.85
C GLY A 29 -3.78 2.45 -0.47
N SER A 30 -4.95 1.88 -0.81
CA SER A 30 -5.68 2.22 -2.04
C SER A 30 -6.11 3.68 -2.05
N GLY A 31 -6.66 4.17 -0.94
CA GLY A 31 -7.02 5.59 -0.79
C GLY A 31 -5.81 6.53 -0.88
N PHE A 32 -4.66 6.14 -0.33
CA PHE A 32 -3.41 6.90 -0.44
C PHE A 32 -2.90 6.97 -1.88
N ILE A 33 -2.90 5.84 -2.59
CA ILE A 33 -2.48 5.75 -3.99
C ILE A 33 -3.30 6.70 -4.87
N PHE A 34 -4.65 6.64 -4.77
CA PHE A 34 -5.50 7.53 -5.57
C PHE A 34 -5.32 9.00 -5.18
N ARG A 35 -5.13 9.32 -3.90
CA ARG A 35 -4.85 10.70 -3.47
C ARG A 35 -3.52 11.20 -4.05
N ALA A 36 -2.48 10.38 -4.02
CA ALA A 36 -1.19 10.71 -4.63
C ALA A 36 -1.31 10.92 -6.14
N TYR A 37 -2.08 10.06 -6.83
CA TYR A 37 -2.33 10.18 -8.27
C TYR A 37 -3.08 11.47 -8.63
N PHE A 38 -4.17 11.81 -7.93
CA PHE A 38 -4.93 13.03 -8.24
C PHE A 38 -4.25 14.32 -7.75
N ALA A 39 -3.33 14.25 -6.79
CA ALA A 39 -2.49 15.39 -6.44
C ALA A 39 -1.62 15.83 -7.64
N ARG A 40 -1.11 14.88 -8.44
CA ARG A 40 -0.36 15.13 -9.67
C ARG A 40 -1.16 15.87 -10.73
N ALA A 41 -2.46 15.59 -10.89
CA ALA A 41 -3.30 16.24 -11.90
C ALA A 41 -3.35 17.78 -11.77
N LYS A 42 -2.89 18.33 -10.63
CA LYS A 42 -2.82 19.76 -10.36
C LYS A 42 -1.40 20.35 -10.52
N ASP A 43 -0.37 19.53 -10.70
CA ASP A 43 1.02 19.99 -10.80
C ASP A 43 1.49 20.09 -12.27
N PRO A 44 1.75 21.30 -12.79
CA PRO A 44 2.27 21.49 -14.15
C PRO A 44 3.68 20.89 -14.38
N LYS A 45 4.37 20.43 -13.33
CA LYS A 45 5.67 19.75 -13.40
C LYS A 45 5.57 18.24 -13.29
N ALA A 46 4.36 17.68 -13.35
CA ALA A 46 4.08 16.25 -13.29
C ALA A 46 4.95 15.40 -14.24
N GLU A 47 5.28 15.92 -15.42
CA GLU A 47 6.16 15.25 -16.41
C GLU A 47 7.59 15.02 -15.90
N ARG A 48 8.03 15.73 -14.84
CA ARG A 48 9.37 15.56 -14.24
C ARG A 48 9.51 14.30 -13.40
N PHE A 49 8.40 13.66 -13.04
CA PHE A 49 8.39 12.44 -12.23
C PHE A 49 8.34 11.18 -13.09
N GLN A 50 9.09 11.17 -14.19
CA GLN A 50 9.25 10.00 -15.05
C GLN A 50 10.65 9.43 -14.90
N ARG A 51 10.72 8.10 -14.83
CA ARG A 51 11.98 7.37 -14.77
C ARG A 51 12.71 7.55 -16.10
N GLN A 52 13.94 8.04 -16.04
CA GLN A 52 14.72 8.39 -17.24
C GLN A 52 15.04 7.20 -18.14
N SER A 53 15.08 5.97 -17.60
CA SER A 53 15.44 4.77 -18.35
C SER A 53 14.36 4.28 -19.30
N ASP A 54 13.09 4.48 -18.97
CA ASP A 54 11.96 3.87 -19.70
C ASP A 54 10.68 4.72 -19.70
N GLY A 55 10.73 5.96 -19.19
CA GLY A 55 9.61 6.91 -19.18
C GLY A 55 8.52 6.58 -18.17
N MET A 56 8.71 5.57 -17.31
CA MET A 56 7.68 5.14 -16.37
C MET A 56 7.39 6.23 -15.33
N ALA A 57 6.12 6.58 -15.16
CA ALA A 57 5.65 7.53 -14.15
C ALA A 57 6.00 7.02 -12.74
N THR A 58 6.55 7.86 -11.88
CA THR A 58 7.05 7.50 -10.52
C THR A 58 6.49 8.39 -9.42
N GLU A 59 5.65 9.36 -9.77
CA GLU A 59 5.12 10.34 -8.82
C GLU A 59 4.31 9.71 -7.70
N VAL A 60 3.52 8.67 -7.97
CA VAL A 60 2.66 8.04 -6.96
C VAL A 60 3.53 7.34 -5.92
N VAL A 61 4.59 6.67 -6.38
CA VAL A 61 5.58 6.02 -5.51
C VAL A 61 6.27 7.05 -4.63
N MET A 62 6.69 8.19 -5.19
CA MET A 62 7.33 9.28 -4.46
C MET A 62 6.40 9.89 -3.41
N HIS A 63 5.16 10.24 -3.79
CA HIS A 63 4.20 10.84 -2.88
C HIS A 63 3.77 9.87 -1.78
N PHE A 64 3.53 8.60 -2.13
CA PHE A 64 3.26 7.55 -1.15
C PHE A 64 4.39 7.42 -0.14
N SER A 65 5.64 7.37 -0.62
CA SER A 65 6.82 7.26 0.23
C SER A 65 6.96 8.47 1.16
N ASN A 66 6.74 9.68 0.65
CA ASN A 66 6.79 10.90 1.47
C ASN A 66 5.69 10.93 2.53
N MET A 67 4.47 10.50 2.19
CA MET A 67 3.38 10.38 3.17
C MET A 67 3.73 9.35 4.23
N LEU A 68 4.23 8.18 3.84
CA LEU A 68 4.59 7.11 4.76
C LEU A 68 5.74 7.53 5.69
N ASP A 69 6.81 8.13 5.17
CA ASP A 69 7.93 8.66 5.97
C ASP A 69 7.44 9.69 6.99
N LYS A 70 6.56 10.61 6.58
CA LYS A 70 5.94 11.57 7.51
C LYS A 70 5.17 10.88 8.63
N TYR A 71 4.30 9.91 8.30
CA TYR A 71 3.54 9.18 9.31
C TYR A 71 4.45 8.43 10.26
N LEU A 72 5.49 7.74 9.75
CA LEU A 72 6.44 6.99 10.57
C LEU A 72 7.23 7.88 11.54
N ARG A 73 7.49 9.14 11.17
CA ARG A 73 8.21 10.10 12.02
C ARG A 73 7.32 10.79 13.05
N ASP A 74 6.08 11.09 12.69
CA ASP A 74 5.20 11.95 13.49
C ASP A 74 4.25 11.15 14.41
N THR A 75 4.12 9.84 14.21
CA THR A 75 3.17 9.01 14.96
C THR A 75 3.73 8.50 16.29
N ASP A 76 2.84 8.40 17.28
CA ASP A 76 3.06 7.74 18.57
C ASP A 76 2.62 6.26 18.57
N ALA A 77 2.27 5.70 17.41
CA ALA A 77 1.73 4.36 17.30
C ALA A 77 2.76 3.27 17.63
N ASP A 78 2.34 2.27 18.41
CA ASP A 78 3.12 1.07 18.65
C ASP A 78 3.22 0.18 17.40
N HIS A 79 2.18 0.22 16.57
CA HIS A 79 2.03 -0.65 15.41
C HIS A 79 1.42 0.10 14.21
N ILE A 80 1.97 -0.16 13.03
CA ILE A 80 1.52 0.45 11.78
C ILE A 80 1.38 -0.65 10.72
N ALA A 81 0.27 -0.64 10.00
CA ALA A 81 0.07 -1.48 8.82
C ALA A 81 -0.59 -0.71 7.68
N VAL A 82 -0.17 -1.02 6.45
CA VAL A 82 -0.81 -0.55 5.21
C VAL A 82 -1.70 -1.65 4.68
N ILE A 83 -2.97 -1.32 4.45
CA ILE A 83 -3.98 -2.26 3.95
C ILE A 83 -4.23 -1.96 2.48
N PHE A 84 -4.05 -2.96 1.62
CA PHE A 84 -4.35 -2.86 0.19
C PHE A 84 -5.65 -3.60 -0.12
N ASP A 85 -6.45 -3.02 -1.03
CA ASP A 85 -7.64 -3.67 -1.59
C ASP A 85 -7.16 -4.72 -2.58
N ALA A 86 -7.47 -6.00 -2.34
CA ALA A 86 -7.10 -7.06 -3.28
C ALA A 86 -7.91 -6.90 -4.57
N SER A 87 -7.23 -7.02 -5.71
CA SER A 87 -7.91 -6.98 -7.01
C SER A 87 -8.71 -8.27 -7.22
N GLY A 88 -10.03 -8.19 -7.33
CA GLY A 88 -10.85 -9.37 -7.66
C GLY A 88 -12.32 -9.26 -7.30
N ARG A 89 -13.05 -10.38 -7.49
CA ARG A 89 -14.41 -10.53 -6.97
C ARG A 89 -14.32 -10.79 -5.47
N SER A 90 -15.00 -9.97 -4.70
CA SER A 90 -15.19 -10.16 -3.26
C SER A 90 -16.56 -10.79 -2.99
N PHE A 91 -16.78 -11.25 -1.77
CA PHE A 91 -18.12 -11.65 -1.30
C PHE A 91 -19.20 -10.55 -1.54
N ARG A 92 -18.79 -9.27 -1.56
CA ARG A 92 -19.72 -8.15 -1.85
C ARG A 92 -20.21 -8.15 -3.30
N ASN A 93 -19.42 -8.69 -4.23
CA ASN A 93 -19.83 -8.89 -5.61
C ASN A 93 -20.82 -10.04 -5.76
N GLU A 94 -20.79 -11.04 -4.87
CA GLU A 94 -21.75 -12.16 -4.89
C GLU A 94 -23.13 -11.76 -4.35
N ILE A 95 -23.17 -10.80 -3.41
CA ILE A 95 -24.43 -10.25 -2.87
C ILE A 95 -25.04 -9.20 -3.82
N TYR A 96 -24.20 -8.43 -4.52
CA TYR A 96 -24.65 -7.34 -5.38
C TYR A 96 -23.76 -7.22 -6.61
N ASP A 97 -24.30 -7.66 -7.76
CA ASP A 97 -23.57 -7.69 -9.03
C ASP A 97 -23.10 -6.31 -9.52
N GLN A 98 -23.81 -5.25 -9.14
CA GLN A 98 -23.46 -3.87 -9.49
C GLN A 98 -22.47 -3.22 -8.50
N TYR A 99 -21.94 -3.98 -7.53
CA TYR A 99 -20.95 -3.48 -6.58
C TYR A 99 -19.68 -3.03 -7.31
N LYS A 100 -19.27 -1.77 -7.10
CA LYS A 100 -18.16 -1.09 -7.80
C LYS A 100 -18.32 -1.01 -9.33
N ALA A 101 -19.48 -1.32 -9.92
CA ALA A 101 -19.68 -1.31 -11.39
C ALA A 101 -19.48 0.07 -12.03
N ASN A 102 -19.67 1.16 -11.28
CA ASN A 102 -19.44 2.53 -11.74
C ASN A 102 -18.03 3.06 -11.43
N ARG A 103 -17.10 2.22 -10.95
CA ARG A 103 -15.71 2.67 -10.77
C ARG A 103 -15.09 2.94 -12.13
N ARG A 104 -14.48 4.11 -12.27
CA ARG A 104 -13.62 4.39 -13.42
C ARG A 104 -12.50 3.37 -13.46
N GLU A 105 -12.18 2.92 -14.66
CA GLU A 105 -11.01 2.07 -14.88
C GLU A 105 -9.76 2.76 -14.35
N MET A 106 -8.84 1.93 -13.85
CA MET A 106 -7.57 2.41 -13.35
C MET A 106 -6.79 3.02 -14.52
N PRO A 107 -6.24 4.24 -14.38
CA PRO A 107 -5.42 4.83 -15.44
C PRO A 107 -4.20 3.97 -15.78
N ASP A 108 -3.87 3.89 -17.06
CA ASP A 108 -2.79 3.03 -17.58
C ASP A 108 -1.41 3.38 -17.00
N ASP A 109 -1.20 4.65 -16.63
CA ASP A 109 0.03 5.12 -16.01
C ASP A 109 0.10 4.88 -14.49
N LEU A 110 -1.03 4.55 -13.85
CA LEU A 110 -1.10 4.23 -12.43
C LEU A 110 -0.82 2.74 -12.16
N ALA A 111 -1.33 1.84 -13.00
CA ALA A 111 -1.22 0.40 -12.77
C ALA A 111 0.24 -0.09 -12.58
N PRO A 112 1.24 0.35 -13.39
CA PRO A 112 2.64 -0.01 -13.19
C PRO A 112 3.23 0.50 -11.86
N GLN A 113 2.72 1.61 -11.33
CA GLN A 113 3.21 2.21 -10.08
C GLN A 113 2.80 1.41 -8.85
N LEU A 114 1.69 0.65 -8.90
CA LEU A 114 1.18 -0.10 -7.76
C LEU A 114 2.16 -1.14 -7.22
N ALA A 115 2.89 -1.83 -8.10
CA ALA A 115 3.89 -2.81 -7.70
C ALA A 115 5.02 -2.13 -6.91
N HIS A 116 5.44 -0.95 -7.35
CA HIS A 116 6.48 -0.16 -6.70
C HIS A 116 6.01 0.48 -5.39
N VAL A 117 4.73 0.84 -5.26
CA VAL A 117 4.15 1.29 -3.98
C VAL A 117 4.21 0.18 -2.93
N ARG A 118 3.88 -1.06 -3.30
CA ARG A 118 4.02 -2.23 -2.40
C ARG A 118 5.47 -2.46 -2.00
N GLN A 119 6.40 -2.39 -2.97
CA GLN A 119 7.83 -2.50 -2.70
C GLN A 119 8.34 -1.38 -1.78
N ALA A 120 7.83 -0.15 -1.92
CA ALA A 120 8.17 0.94 -1.03
C ALA A 120 7.72 0.65 0.40
N ALA A 121 6.47 0.21 0.61
CA ALA A 121 5.99 -0.19 1.94
C ALA A 121 6.87 -1.28 2.58
N ASP A 122 7.25 -2.30 1.80
CA ASP A 122 8.17 -3.35 2.23
C ASP A 122 9.56 -2.78 2.60
N ALA A 123 10.08 -1.83 1.81
CA ALA A 123 11.39 -1.20 2.04
C ALA A 123 11.41 -0.30 3.29
N PHE A 124 10.29 0.35 3.63
CA PHE A 124 10.12 1.08 4.89
C PHE A 124 9.96 0.14 6.11
N GLY A 125 9.89 -1.18 5.90
CA GLY A 125 9.69 -2.16 6.97
C GLY A 125 8.28 -2.15 7.56
N VAL A 126 7.31 -1.56 6.85
CA VAL A 126 5.92 -1.47 7.31
C VAL A 126 5.18 -2.75 6.93
N CYS A 127 4.36 -3.26 7.87
CA CYS A 127 3.51 -4.40 7.58
C CYS A 127 2.50 -4.03 6.49
N ARG A 128 2.48 -4.76 5.37
CA ARG A 128 1.40 -4.65 4.39
C ARG A 128 0.48 -5.86 4.44
N ILE A 129 -0.82 -5.61 4.38
CA ILE A 129 -1.86 -6.64 4.39
C ILE A 129 -2.66 -6.51 3.10
N GLU A 130 -2.75 -7.60 2.36
CA GLU A 130 -3.55 -7.75 1.14
C GLU A 130 -4.11 -9.18 1.20
N MET A 131 -5.43 -9.33 1.08
CA MET A 131 -6.11 -10.61 1.22
C MET A 131 -7.13 -10.78 0.12
N ASP A 132 -6.94 -11.82 -0.69
CA ASP A 132 -7.82 -12.13 -1.81
C ASP A 132 -9.25 -12.44 -1.32
N GLY A 133 -10.25 -11.85 -1.98
CA GLY A 133 -11.67 -12.10 -1.72
C GLY A 133 -12.36 -11.18 -0.72
N PHE A 134 -11.66 -10.18 -0.16
CA PHE A 134 -12.17 -9.29 0.91
C PHE A 134 -12.40 -7.83 0.51
#